data_AF-A0A523RA99-F1
#
_entry.id   AF-A0A523RA99-F1
#
_cell.length_a   1.000
_cell.length_b   1.000
_cell.length_c   1.000
_cell.angle_alpha   90.00
_cell.angle_beta   90.00
_cell.angle_gamma   90.00
#
_symmetry.space_group_name_H-M   'P 1'
#
loop_
_entity.id
_entity.type
_entity.pdbx_description
1 polymer ?
#
loop_
_entity_poly.entity_id
_entity_poly.type
_entity_poly.pdbx_seq_one_letter_code
_entity_poly.pdbx_strand_id
1 'polypeptide(L)'
;MPIKGTLLENLKQPDLLNFRKIQLGRYLLVSNNKTLKDFTFNNFGEIVKFNLNEKELWQIICNSDAFLTSGCPGCNRPYYTSRPSGPIYNYPRTLFTHERDDIFKSLKNTVHK
;
A
#
# COMPACT_ATOMS: atom_id res chain seq x y z
N MET A 1 7.70 -8.19 -7.22
CA MET A 1 8.17 -8.36 -8.60
C MET A 1 8.23 -9.85 -8.91
N PRO A 2 7.80 -10.29 -10.10
CA PRO A 2 8.07 -11.64 -10.59
C PRO A 2 9.56 -11.98 -10.45
N ILE A 3 9.89 -13.15 -9.90
CA ILE A 3 11.27 -13.60 -9.67
C ILE A 3 11.58 -14.69 -10.69
N LYS A 4 12.69 -14.54 -11.43
CA LYS A 4 13.14 -15.51 -12.42
C LYS A 4 13.30 -16.89 -11.77
N GLY A 5 12.79 -17.94 -12.43
CA GLY A 5 12.80 -19.32 -11.97
C GLY A 5 11.66 -19.68 -11.02
N THR A 6 10.70 -18.78 -10.77
CA THR A 6 9.49 -19.08 -9.98
C THR A 6 8.29 -19.35 -10.89
N LEU A 7 7.27 -20.05 -10.37
CA LEU A 7 5.99 -20.25 -11.09
C LEU A 7 5.33 -18.91 -11.52
N LEU A 8 5.66 -17.82 -10.83
CA LEU A 8 5.10 -16.49 -11.09
C LEU A 8 5.98 -15.63 -11.99
N GLU A 9 7.09 -16.15 -12.54
CA GLU A 9 8.09 -15.35 -13.26
C GLU A 9 7.53 -14.63 -14.49
N ASN A 10 6.53 -15.23 -15.16
CA ASN A 10 5.92 -14.72 -16.37
C ASN A 10 4.68 -13.85 -16.11
N LEU A 11 4.31 -13.63 -14.85
CA LEU A 11 3.19 -12.76 -14.50
C LEU A 11 3.59 -11.29 -14.57
N LYS A 12 2.58 -10.43 -14.73
CA LYS A 12 2.80 -8.99 -14.58
C LYS A 12 3.01 -8.64 -13.11
N GLN A 13 3.83 -7.63 -12.88
CA GLN A 13 3.92 -7.05 -11.55
C GLN A 13 2.54 -6.49 -11.13
N PRO A 14 2.17 -6.59 -9.83
CA PRO A 14 0.92 -6.01 -9.35
C PRO A 14 0.84 -4.53 -9.70
N ASP A 15 -0.34 -4.08 -10.13
CA ASP A 15 -0.59 -2.66 -10.32
C ASP A 15 -0.37 -1.88 -9.01
N LEU A 16 0.15 -0.65 -9.14
CA LEU A 16 0.55 0.14 -7.98
C LEU A 16 -0.64 0.55 -7.11
N LEU A 17 -1.80 0.86 -7.71
CA LEU A 17 -3.01 1.18 -6.95
C LEU A 17 -3.49 -0.03 -6.16
N ASN A 18 -3.56 -1.20 -6.81
CA ASN A 18 -3.97 -2.43 -6.14
C ASN A 18 -3.03 -2.78 -4.98
N PHE A 19 -1.72 -2.60 -5.15
CA PHE A 19 -0.78 -2.80 -4.06
C PHE A 19 -0.98 -1.80 -2.90
N ARG A 20 -1.20 -0.52 -3.21
CA ARG A 20 -1.49 0.53 -2.20
C ARG A 20 -2.76 0.24 -1.42
N LYS A 21 -3.81 -0.30 -2.07
CA LYS A 21 -5.03 -0.76 -1.37
C LYS A 21 -4.70 -1.86 -0.36
N ILE A 22 -3.84 -2.82 -0.72
CA ILE A 22 -3.42 -3.90 0.19
C ILE A 22 -2.55 -3.36 1.32
N GLN A 23 -1.65 -2.41 1.06
CA GLN A 23 -0.86 -1.74 2.10
C GLN A 23 -1.75 -1.04 3.14
N LEU A 24 -2.67 -0.20 2.65
CA LEU A 24 -3.63 0.49 3.51
C LEU A 24 -4.50 -0.53 4.26
N GLY A 25 -5.05 -1.52 3.56
CA GLY A 25 -5.89 -2.56 4.16
C GLY A 25 -5.18 -3.33 5.27
N ARG A 26 -3.91 -3.73 5.05
CA ARG A 26 -3.11 -4.40 6.07
C ARG A 26 -2.92 -3.51 7.29
N TYR A 27 -2.53 -2.25 7.10
CA TYR A 27 -2.36 -1.31 8.21
C TYR A 27 -3.66 -1.15 9.01
N LEU A 28 -4.80 -1.02 8.33
CA LEU A 28 -6.10 -0.87 8.97
C LEU A 28 -6.46 -2.06 9.85
N LEU A 29 -6.23 -3.28 9.36
CA LEU A 29 -6.52 -4.52 10.07
C LEU A 29 -5.55 -4.80 11.22
N VAL A 30 -4.26 -4.55 11.02
CA VAL A 30 -3.20 -4.95 11.96
C VAL A 30 -2.92 -3.87 13.00
N SER A 31 -2.99 -2.60 12.63
CA SER A 31 -2.48 -1.49 13.44
C SER A 31 -3.53 -0.41 13.75
N ASN A 32 -4.69 -0.42 13.09
CA ASN A 32 -5.74 0.60 13.27
C ASN A 32 -7.07 0.04 13.79
N ASN A 33 -7.11 -1.22 14.23
CA ASN A 33 -8.28 -1.88 14.83
C ASN A 33 -9.54 -1.91 13.94
N LYS A 34 -9.41 -1.76 12.62
CA LYS A 34 -10.52 -1.96 11.69
C LYS A 34 -10.75 -3.45 11.43
N THR A 35 -11.94 -3.78 10.96
CA THR A 35 -12.32 -5.15 10.61
C THR A 35 -12.71 -5.24 9.14
N LEU A 36 -12.91 -6.45 8.61
CA LEU A 36 -13.39 -6.61 7.23
C LEU A 36 -14.75 -5.94 6.95
N LYS A 37 -15.55 -5.65 7.98
CA LYS A 37 -16.81 -4.89 7.84
C LYS A 37 -16.59 -3.44 7.43
N ASP A 38 -15.37 -2.90 7.63
CA ASP A 38 -14.97 -1.55 7.23
C ASP A 38 -14.49 -1.47 5.78
N PHE A 39 -14.62 -2.56 5.02
CA PHE A 39 -14.13 -2.70 3.66
C PHE A 39 -15.31 -3.05 2.74
N THR A 40 -15.34 -2.46 1.56
CA THR A 40 -16.28 -2.82 0.50
C THR A 40 -15.52 -3.53 -0.61
N PHE A 41 -16.02 -4.70 -0.99
CA PHE A 41 -15.47 -5.53 -2.05
C PHE A 41 -16.45 -5.60 -3.23
N ASN A 42 -15.93 -5.72 -4.45
CA ASN A 42 -16.74 -6.07 -5.62
C ASN A 42 -16.94 -7.60 -5.71
N ASN A 43 -17.71 -8.05 -6.72
CA ASN A 43 -17.99 -9.46 -6.95
C ASN A 43 -16.74 -10.30 -7.30
N PHE A 44 -15.63 -9.66 -7.65
CA PHE A 44 -14.34 -10.30 -7.92
C PHE A 44 -13.45 -10.38 -6.66
N GLY A 45 -13.93 -9.90 -5.52
CA GLY A 45 -13.18 -9.87 -4.26
C GLY A 45 -12.17 -8.72 -4.16
N GLU A 46 -12.23 -7.73 -5.05
CA GLU A 46 -11.33 -6.58 -5.03
C GLU A 46 -11.85 -5.49 -4.09
N ILE A 47 -10.94 -4.84 -3.36
CA ILE A 47 -11.30 -3.68 -2.52
C ILE A 47 -11.67 -2.50 -3.42
N VAL A 48 -12.91 -2.03 -3.27
CA VAL A 48 -13.41 -0.84 -3.97
C VAL A 48 -13.52 0.37 -3.03
N LYS A 49 -13.73 0.15 -1.73
CA LYS A 49 -13.85 1.25 -0.76
C LYS A 49 -13.41 0.86 0.64
N PHE A 50 -12.87 1.82 1.38
CA PHE A 50 -12.63 1.77 2.82
C PHE A 50 -13.60 2.72 3.52
N ASN A 51 -14.10 2.31 4.69
CA ASN A 51 -14.90 3.13 5.58
C ASN A 51 -14.01 4.14 6.34
N LEU A 52 -13.49 5.11 5.58
CA LEU A 52 -12.63 6.22 6.00
C LEU A 52 -13.03 7.48 5.24
N ASN A 53 -12.79 8.66 5.79
CA ASN A 53 -12.82 9.92 5.04
C ASN A 53 -11.43 10.34 4.51
N GLU A 54 -11.38 11.32 3.62
CA GLU A 54 -10.13 11.85 3.05
C GLU A 54 -9.15 12.35 4.11
N LYS A 55 -9.65 12.98 5.19
CA LYS A 55 -8.81 13.47 6.29
C LYS A 55 -8.15 12.32 7.04
N GLU A 56 -8.88 11.24 7.34
CA GLU A 56 -8.33 10.04 7.97
C GLU A 56 -7.27 9.39 7.07
N LEU A 57 -7.56 9.26 5.77
CA LEU A 57 -6.59 8.75 4.79
C LEU A 57 -5.29 9.57 4.81
N TRP A 58 -5.41 10.90 4.78
CA TRP A 58 -4.24 11.78 4.82
C TRP A 58 -3.43 11.64 6.11
N GLN A 59 -4.11 11.52 7.27
CA GLN A 59 -3.44 11.31 8.56
C GLN A 59 -2.68 9.97 8.59
N ILE A 60 -3.27 8.91 8.03
CA ILE A 60 -2.60 7.60 7.92
C ILE A 60 -1.35 7.73 7.04
N ILE A 61 -1.47 8.36 5.87
CA ILE A 61 -0.31 8.54 4.96
C ILE A 61 0.81 9.33 5.64
N CYS A 62 0.49 10.35 6.43
CA CYS A 62 1.50 11.19 7.09
C CYS A 62 2.17 10.54 8.30
N ASN A 63 1.41 9.77 9.09
CA ASN A 63 1.81 9.41 10.44
C ASN A 63 2.00 7.92 10.68
N SER A 64 1.73 7.06 9.68
CA SER A 64 1.86 5.61 9.82
C SER A 64 3.04 5.03 9.05
N ASP A 65 3.29 3.75 9.31
CA ASP A 65 4.24 2.92 8.59
C ASP A 65 3.58 2.14 7.42
N ALA A 66 2.32 2.42 7.07
CA ALA A 66 1.53 1.62 6.12
C ALA A 66 2.20 1.44 4.74
N PHE A 67 2.98 2.44 4.32
CA PHE A 67 3.67 2.47 3.02
C PHE A 67 5.18 2.27 3.14
N LEU A 68 5.68 2.02 4.35
CA LEU A 68 7.10 1.85 4.61
C LEU A 68 7.53 0.39 4.42
N THR A 69 8.80 0.19 4.07
CA THR A 69 9.39 -1.15 4.03
C THR A 69 9.49 -1.68 5.47
N SER A 70 8.68 -2.69 5.80
CA SER A 70 8.83 -3.45 7.04
C SER A 70 9.93 -4.50 6.91
N GLY A 71 10.75 -4.70 7.94
CA GLY A 71 11.80 -5.71 7.94
C GLY A 71 12.37 -5.99 9.33
N CYS A 72 13.23 -7.01 9.43
CA CYS A 72 13.94 -7.32 10.65
C CYS A 72 15.02 -6.25 10.97
N PRO A 73 15.36 -6.04 12.25
CA PRO A 73 16.51 -5.25 12.64
C PRO A 73 17.78 -5.75 11.91
N GLY A 74 18.52 -4.83 11.26
CA GLY A 74 19.73 -5.17 10.50
C GLY A 74 19.52 -5.58 9.04
N CYS A 75 18.28 -5.53 8.51
CA CYS A 75 18.04 -5.82 7.10
C CYS A 75 18.67 -4.76 6.18
N ASN A 76 19.47 -5.19 5.21
CA ASN A 76 20.17 -4.33 4.24
C ASN A 76 19.51 -4.32 2.85
N ARG A 77 18.26 -4.78 2.72
CA ARG A 77 17.52 -4.86 1.45
C ARG A 77 16.30 -3.93 1.41
N PRO A 78 16.50 -2.60 1.29
CA PRO A 78 15.44 -1.60 1.42
C PRO A 78 14.35 -1.69 0.34
N TYR A 79 14.70 -2.21 -0.84
CA TYR A 79 13.82 -2.32 -2.01
C TYR A 79 13.54 -3.78 -2.38
N TYR A 80 13.20 -4.65 -1.41
CA TYR A 80 12.89 -6.05 -1.73
C TYR A 80 11.72 -6.18 -2.72
N THR A 81 10.71 -5.34 -2.59
CA THR A 81 9.47 -5.40 -3.39
C THR A 81 9.53 -4.62 -4.70
N SER A 82 10.60 -3.85 -4.93
CA SER A 82 10.66 -2.83 -5.99
C SER A 82 12.04 -2.78 -6.63
N ARG A 83 12.13 -2.36 -7.90
CA ARG A 83 13.41 -1.95 -8.47
C ARG A 83 13.72 -0.56 -7.91
N PRO A 84 15.01 -0.24 -7.64
CA PRO A 84 15.39 1.12 -7.26
C PRO A 84 14.95 2.18 -8.29
N SER A 85 14.85 1.80 -9.57
CA SER A 85 14.35 2.64 -10.66
C SER A 85 12.83 2.81 -10.70
N GLY A 86 12.10 2.16 -9.79
CA GLY A 86 10.65 2.22 -9.71
C GLY A 86 9.88 1.25 -10.64
N PRO A 87 8.54 1.25 -10.56
CA PRO A 87 7.75 2.01 -9.57
C PRO A 87 8.04 1.55 -8.13
N ILE A 88 8.01 2.49 -7.19
CA ILE A 88 8.31 2.24 -5.77
C ILE A 88 7.02 1.83 -5.06
N TYR A 89 7.05 0.64 -4.45
CA TYR A 89 5.89 0.08 -3.75
C TYR A 89 5.96 0.36 -2.25
N ASN A 90 7.14 0.15 -1.65
CA ASN A 90 7.41 0.44 -0.25
C ASN A 90 8.60 1.40 -0.16
N TYR A 91 8.54 2.30 0.81
CA TYR A 91 9.56 3.31 1.04
C TYR A 91 10.43 2.92 2.24
N PRO A 92 11.76 2.81 2.10
CA PRO A 92 12.64 2.41 3.19
C PRO A 92 12.91 3.53 4.21
N ARG A 93 12.24 4.67 4.04
CA ARG A 93 12.41 5.91 4.80
C ARG A 93 11.08 6.65 4.84
N THR A 94 10.96 7.62 5.74
CA THR A 94 9.80 8.51 5.82
C THR A 94 9.48 9.12 4.44
N LEU A 95 8.19 9.20 4.13
CA LEU A 95 7.70 9.73 2.86
C LEU A 95 8.01 11.22 2.72
N PHE A 96 8.49 11.61 1.54
CA PHE A 96 8.55 13.00 1.12
C PHE A 96 7.16 13.53 0.79
N THR A 97 6.97 14.85 0.82
CA THR A 97 5.68 15.50 0.58
C THR A 97 5.03 15.05 -0.73
N HIS A 98 5.79 15.04 -1.83
CA HIS A 98 5.27 14.63 -3.14
C HIS A 98 4.81 13.16 -3.16
N GLU A 99 5.48 12.28 -2.42
CA GLU A 99 5.10 10.86 -2.34
C GLU A 99 3.80 10.68 -1.55
N ARG A 100 3.61 11.46 -0.49
CA ARG A 100 2.34 11.49 0.26
C ARG A 100 1.21 11.94 -0.64
N ASP A 101 1.43 13.01 -1.41
CA ASP A 101 0.45 13.52 -2.37
C ASP A 101 0.11 12.48 -3.44
N ASP A 102 1.10 11.78 -3.98
CA ASP A 102 0.90 10.75 -5.00
C ASP A 102 0.16 9.52 -4.47
N ILE A 103 0.45 9.10 -3.24
CA ILE A 103 -0.29 8.04 -2.56
C ILE A 103 -1.73 8.49 -2.33
N PHE A 104 -1.94 9.69 -1.79
CA PHE A 104 -3.26 10.24 -1.53
C PHE A 104 -4.10 10.34 -2.81
N LYS A 105 -3.54 10.92 -3.89
CA LYS A 105 -4.20 11.02 -5.20
C LYS A 105 -4.63 9.66 -5.74
N SER A 106 -3.82 8.62 -5.52
CA SER A 106 -4.17 7.27 -5.97
C SER A 106 -5.31 6.63 -5.16
N LEU A 107 -5.39 6.91 -3.87
CA LEU A 107 -6.35 6.26 -2.95
C LEU A 107 -7.60 7.09 -2.67
N LYS A 108 -7.64 8.39 -2.99
CA LYS A 108 -8.77 9.28 -2.65
C LYS A 108 -10.14 8.76 -3.12
N ASN A 109 -10.19 8.10 -4.28
CA ASN A 109 -11.44 7.56 -4.82
C ASN A 109 -11.91 6.28 -4.10
N THR A 110 -11.08 5.73 -3.21
CA THR A 110 -11.40 4.53 -2.41
C THR A 110 -11.90 4.89 -1.00
N VAL A 111 -12.06 6.17 -0.69
CA VAL A 111 -12.56 6.65 0.62
C VAL A 111 -13.77 7.57 0.42
N HIS A 112 -14.41 7.96 1.52
CA HIS A 112 -15.45 8.98 1.52
C HIS A 112 -14.81 10.37 1.42
N LYS A 113 -15.48 11.30 0.73
CA LYS A 113 -15.11 12.72 0.76
C LYS A 113 -15.19 13.26 2.17
#